data_AF-A0AA43GQG7-F1
#
_entry.id   AF-A0AA43GQG7-F1
#
_cell.length_a   1.000
_cell.length_b   1.000
_cell.length_c   1.000
_cell.angle_alpha   90.00
_cell.angle_beta   90.00
_cell.angle_gamma   90.00
#
_symmetry.space_group_name_H-M   'P 1'
#
loop_
_entity.id
_entity.type
_entity.pdbx_description
1 polymer ?
#
loop_
_entity_poly.entity_id
_entity_poly.type
_entity_poly.pdbx_seq_one_letter_code
_entity_poly.pdbx_strand_id
1 'polypeptide(L)'
;MTEVLSGQTPLFGGSTGGLLTKALEEEKYAITWTSPKEQVFEMPTGGAATMRKGENLLYIARKEYGIALGAQLRKFKITDYKVYRILPTGETSLIHPADGVFPEKVNQGRERVRHVPRRIGENPSPAKLKFSGEATHDV
;
A
#
# COMPACT_ATOMS: atom_id res chain seq x y z
N MET A 1 -11.54 -16.50 4.58
CA MET A 1 -10.78 -16.82 5.80
C MET A 1 -10.08 -15.55 6.22
N THR A 2 -10.29 -15.10 7.45
CA THR A 2 -9.60 -13.93 7.99
C THR A 2 -8.14 -14.30 8.20
N GLU A 3 -7.22 -13.80 7.37
CA GLU A 3 -5.79 -14.04 7.58
C GLU A 3 -5.35 -13.36 8.89
N VAL A 4 -4.91 -14.16 9.85
CA VAL A 4 -4.30 -13.64 11.08
C VAL A 4 -2.88 -13.19 10.73
N LEU A 5 -2.62 -11.89 10.87
CA LEU A 5 -1.28 -11.34 10.62
C LEU A 5 -0.35 -11.70 11.77
N SER A 6 0.80 -12.30 11.45
CA SER A 6 1.90 -12.55 12.37
C SER A 6 2.99 -11.49 12.22
N GLY A 7 3.73 -11.25 13.31
CA GLY A 7 4.89 -10.37 13.31
C GLY A 7 5.04 -9.58 14.60
N GLN A 8 6.24 -9.05 14.81
CA GLN A 8 6.57 -8.26 15.99
C GLN A 8 6.45 -6.77 15.67
N THR A 9 5.86 -6.00 16.58
CA THR A 9 5.84 -4.54 16.47
C THR A 9 7.27 -4.00 16.62
N PRO A 10 7.73 -3.12 15.71
CA PRO A 10 8.99 -2.41 15.87
C PRO A 10 9.07 -1.65 17.21
N LEU A 11 10.29 -1.49 17.72
CA LEU A 11 10.52 -0.71 18.93
C LEU A 11 10.33 0.77 18.65
N PHE A 12 9.32 1.36 19.27
CA PHE A 12 8.99 2.78 19.14
C PHE A 12 8.29 3.27 20.41
N GLY A 13 8.65 4.48 20.87
CA GLY A 13 8.06 5.08 22.07
C GLY A 13 6.63 5.63 21.89
N GLY A 14 6.11 5.59 20.66
CA GLY A 14 4.82 6.18 20.31
C GLY A 14 4.96 7.56 19.64
N SER A 15 3.91 7.97 18.93
CA SER A 15 3.81 9.30 18.31
C SER A 15 2.35 9.76 18.27
N THR A 16 2.14 11.03 17.97
CA THR A 16 0.79 11.63 17.79
C THR A 16 0.26 11.50 16.36
N GLY A 17 1.09 11.08 15.40
CA GLY A 17 0.71 10.91 13.98
C GLY A 17 0.18 9.53 13.61
N GLY A 18 -0.16 8.71 14.62
CA GLY A 18 -0.55 7.30 14.44
C GLY A 18 -1.99 7.08 13.98
N LEU A 19 -2.57 5.95 14.41
CA LEU A 19 -3.95 5.58 14.10
C LEU A 19 -4.94 6.51 14.82
N LEU A 20 -5.97 6.95 14.10
CA LEU A 20 -7.12 7.71 14.64
C LEU A 20 -8.40 6.87 14.57
N THR A 21 -9.54 7.45 14.95
CA THR A 21 -10.86 6.78 14.97
C THR A 21 -11.22 6.06 13.66
N LYS A 22 -10.80 6.59 12.51
CA LYS A 22 -10.96 5.95 11.19
C LYS A 22 -10.45 4.49 11.16
N ALA A 23 -9.37 4.20 11.89
CA ALA A 23 -8.77 2.87 11.96
C ALA A 23 -9.64 1.82 12.68
N LEU A 24 -10.63 2.27 13.46
CA LEU A 24 -11.61 1.43 14.14
C LEU A 24 -12.93 1.36 13.37
N GLU A 25 -13.37 2.49 12.79
CA GLU A 25 -14.72 2.63 12.24
C GLU A 25 -14.82 2.39 10.72
N GLU A 26 -13.75 2.58 9.95
CA GLU A 26 -13.82 2.53 8.48
C GLU A 26 -12.82 1.53 7.88
N GLU A 27 -11.53 1.71 8.13
CA GLU A 27 -10.47 0.79 7.69
C GLU A 27 -9.13 1.17 8.32
N LYS A 28 -8.26 0.17 8.48
CA LYS A 28 -6.83 0.38 8.75
C LYS A 28 -5.99 -0.47 7.81
N TYR A 29 -4.71 -0.19 7.78
CA TYR A 29 -3.76 -0.94 6.96
C TYR A 29 -2.69 -1.56 7.85
N ALA A 30 -2.06 -2.61 7.36
CA ALA A 30 -0.92 -3.24 8.00
C ALA A 30 0.16 -3.50 6.97
N ILE A 31 1.41 -3.42 7.39
CA ILE A 31 2.55 -3.84 6.59
C ILE A 31 3.37 -4.86 7.38
N THR A 32 3.72 -5.96 6.71
CA THR A 32 4.64 -6.97 7.24
C THR A 32 5.89 -7.05 6.38
N TRP A 33 7.03 -7.41 6.98
CA TRP A 33 8.30 -7.64 6.29
C TRP A 33 9.25 -8.46 7.15
N THR A 34 10.22 -9.13 6.54
CA THR A 34 11.26 -9.85 7.27
C THR A 34 12.55 -9.04 7.28
N SER A 35 13.07 -8.73 8.46
CA SER A 35 14.40 -8.11 8.59
C SER A 35 15.45 -9.13 9.01
N PRO A 36 16.63 -9.17 8.34
CA PRO A 36 17.72 -10.06 8.74
C PRO A 36 18.41 -9.64 10.06
N LYS A 37 18.21 -8.40 10.50
CA LYS A 37 18.85 -7.81 11.69
C LYS A 37 17.98 -6.72 12.33
N GLU A 38 18.29 -6.39 13.58
CA GLU A 38 17.74 -5.18 14.19
C GLU A 38 18.45 -3.95 13.59
N GLN A 39 17.68 -2.97 13.14
CA GLN A 39 18.19 -1.73 12.58
C GLN A 39 17.15 -0.61 12.64
N VAL A 40 17.62 0.64 12.62
CA VAL A 40 16.76 1.82 12.70
C VAL A 40 16.18 2.15 11.33
N PHE A 41 14.93 2.57 11.31
CA PHE A 41 14.25 3.16 10.15
C PHE A 41 13.39 4.35 10.59
N GLU A 42 13.01 5.16 9.62
CA GLU A 42 12.10 6.28 9.86
C GLU A 42 10.65 5.82 9.67
N MET A 43 9.79 6.14 10.63
CA MET A 43 8.36 5.87 10.53
C MET A 43 7.72 6.81 9.50
N PRO A 44 6.77 6.35 8.67
CA PRO A 44 6.03 7.23 7.75
C PRO A 44 5.17 8.28 8.47
N THR A 45 4.93 8.10 9.77
CA THR A 45 4.22 9.04 10.66
C THR A 45 5.16 10.00 11.39
N GLY A 46 6.46 9.99 11.05
CA GLY A 46 7.51 10.75 11.73
C GLY A 46 8.09 10.04 12.95
N GLY A 47 9.39 10.21 13.15
CA GLY A 47 10.17 9.60 14.24
C GLY A 47 10.98 8.37 13.78
N ALA A 48 11.98 8.01 14.59
CA ALA A 48 12.81 6.84 14.34
C ALA A 48 12.32 5.65 15.18
N ALA A 49 12.18 4.49 14.53
CA ALA A 49 11.84 3.23 15.17
C ALA A 49 12.92 2.18 14.86
N THR A 50 13.03 1.15 15.69
CA THR A 50 13.95 0.03 15.45
C THR A 50 13.16 -1.20 15.04
N MET A 51 13.36 -1.68 13.81
CA MET A 51 12.74 -2.94 13.36
C MET A 51 13.40 -4.13 14.07
N ARG A 52 12.61 -5.15 14.38
CA ARG A 52 13.07 -6.39 15.01
C ARG A 52 13.74 -7.30 13.99
N LYS A 53 14.63 -8.18 14.44
CA LYS A 53 15.13 -9.29 13.61
C LYS A 53 13.99 -10.32 13.44
N GLY A 54 13.73 -10.74 12.20
CA GLY A 54 12.63 -11.64 11.85
C GLY A 54 11.43 -10.90 11.27
N GLU A 55 10.24 -11.48 11.44
CA GLU A 55 8.98 -10.92 10.92
C GLU A 55 8.52 -9.72 11.75
N ASN A 56 8.34 -8.59 11.07
CA ASN A 56 7.82 -7.36 11.64
C ASN A 56 6.39 -7.14 11.17
N LEU A 57 5.56 -6.53 12.03
CA LEU A 57 4.20 -6.12 11.73
C LEU A 57 3.99 -4.69 12.22
N LEU A 58 3.52 -3.81 11.33
CA LEU A 58 3.19 -2.44 11.67
C LEU A 58 1.81 -2.06 11.15
N TYR A 59 0.94 -1.56 12.05
CA TYR A 59 -0.35 -0.98 11.68
C TYR A 59 -0.20 0.50 11.31
N ILE A 60 -0.87 0.90 10.24
CA ILE A 60 -0.78 2.22 9.62
C ILE A 60 -2.16 2.71 9.16
N ALA A 61 -2.37 4.03 9.15
CA ALA A 61 -3.68 4.61 8.87
C ALA A 61 -4.04 4.64 7.37
N ARG A 62 -3.05 4.64 6.48
CA ARG A 62 -3.24 4.85 5.04
C ARG A 62 -2.37 3.89 4.22
N LYS A 63 -2.88 3.41 3.08
CA LYS A 63 -2.12 2.57 2.13
C LYS A 63 -0.80 3.22 1.70
N GLU A 64 -0.81 4.52 1.46
CA GLU A 64 0.36 5.30 1.03
C GLU A 64 1.56 5.14 1.98
N TYR A 65 1.32 5.07 3.29
CA TYR A 65 2.38 4.86 4.29
C TYR A 65 3.08 3.52 4.13
N GLY A 66 2.33 2.47 3.78
CA GLY A 66 2.89 1.15 3.51
C GLY A 66 3.74 1.12 2.24
N ILE A 67 3.32 1.84 1.20
CA ILE A 67 4.10 1.95 -0.05
C ILE A 67 5.36 2.79 0.16
N ALA A 68 5.28 3.91 0.88
CA ALA A 68 6.41 4.75 1.23
C ALA A 68 7.43 4.00 2.10
N LEU A 69 6.96 3.30 3.14
CA LEU A 69 7.83 2.45 3.96
C LEU A 69 8.41 1.29 3.14
N GLY A 70 7.64 0.65 2.26
CA GLY A 70 8.13 -0.37 1.34
C GLY A 70 9.28 0.14 0.45
N ALA A 71 9.18 1.35 -0.09
CA ALA A 71 10.25 1.98 -0.86
C ALA A 71 11.51 2.23 -0.01
N GLN A 72 11.35 2.62 1.27
CA GLN A 72 12.45 2.74 2.22
C GLN A 72 13.07 1.37 2.57
N LEU A 73 12.26 0.33 2.80
CA LEU A 73 12.71 -1.03 3.09
C LEU A 73 13.59 -1.60 1.98
N ARG A 74 13.31 -1.27 0.71
CA ARG A 74 14.17 -1.64 -0.42
C ARG A 74 15.58 -1.05 -0.32
N LYS A 75 15.77 0.11 0.31
CA LYS A 75 17.11 0.66 0.59
C LYS A 75 17.92 -0.23 1.54
N PHE A 76 17.23 -0.96 2.41
CA PHE A 76 17.81 -1.98 3.29
C PHE A 76 17.89 -3.37 2.66
N LYS A 77 17.62 -3.50 1.35
CA LYS A 77 17.54 -4.77 0.60
C LYS A 77 16.43 -5.71 1.09
N ILE A 78 15.42 -5.19 1.78
CA ILE A 78 14.23 -5.92 2.21
C ILE A 78 13.19 -5.77 1.09
N THR A 79 12.80 -6.89 0.49
CA THR A 79 11.93 -6.90 -0.70
C THR A 79 10.73 -7.83 -0.55
N ASP A 80 10.51 -8.44 0.61
CA ASP A 80 9.42 -9.38 0.87
C ASP A 80 8.22 -8.73 1.57
N TYR A 81 8.16 -7.39 1.59
CA TYR A 81 7.12 -6.69 2.32
C TYR A 81 5.74 -6.88 1.69
N LYS A 82 4.73 -7.00 2.53
CA LYS A 82 3.32 -7.14 2.15
C LYS A 82 2.49 -6.09 2.85
N VAL A 83 1.54 -5.50 2.13
CA VAL A 83 0.59 -4.51 2.65
C VAL A 83 -0.82 -5.09 2.59
N TYR A 84 -1.52 -4.99 3.69
CA TYR A 84 -2.86 -5.50 3.91
C TYR A 84 -3.82 -4.35 4.22
N ARG A 85 -5.08 -4.51 3.80
CA ARG A 85 -6.21 -3.71 4.26
C ARG A 85 -6.99 -4.54 5.28
N ILE A 86 -7.41 -3.89 6.37
CA ILE A 86 -8.17 -4.50 7.45
C ILE A 86 -9.44 -3.67 7.65
N LEU A 87 -10.60 -4.30 7.48
CA LEU A 87 -11.90 -3.69 7.71
C LEU A 87 -12.31 -3.76 9.19
N PRO A 88 -13.28 -2.94 9.64
CA PRO A 88 -13.83 -2.98 11.00
C PRO A 88 -14.43 -4.34 11.38
N THR A 89 -14.92 -5.08 10.38
CA THR A 89 -15.41 -6.46 10.51
C THR A 89 -14.31 -7.47 10.86
N GLY A 90 -13.05 -7.06 10.78
CA GLY A 90 -11.86 -7.91 10.95
C GLY A 90 -11.38 -8.54 9.64
N GLU A 91 -12.12 -8.42 8.54
CA GLU A 91 -11.70 -8.94 7.23
C GLU A 91 -10.37 -8.32 6.80
N THR A 92 -9.41 -9.18 6.46
CA THR A 92 -8.05 -8.78 6.06
C THR A 92 -7.82 -9.21 4.63
N SER A 93 -7.43 -8.27 3.77
CA SER A 93 -7.14 -8.50 2.36
C SER A 93 -5.72 -8.06 2.01
N LEU A 94 -4.95 -8.94 1.36
CA LEU A 94 -3.65 -8.58 0.79
C LEU A 94 -3.86 -7.66 -0.42
N ILE A 95 -3.26 -6.46 -0.38
CA ILE A 95 -3.42 -5.45 -1.44
C ILE A 95 -2.12 -5.10 -2.17
N HIS A 96 -0.96 -5.46 -1.62
CA HIS A 96 0.33 -5.21 -2.27
C HIS A 96 1.43 -6.16 -1.75
N PRO A 97 2.20 -6.83 -2.63
CA PRO A 97 1.88 -7.09 -4.03
C PRO A 97 0.65 -8.03 -4.12
N ALA A 98 -0.42 -7.59 -4.78
CA ALA A 98 -1.70 -8.31 -4.79
C ALA A 98 -1.63 -9.65 -5.57
N ASP A 99 -0.81 -9.71 -6.62
CA ASP A 99 -0.57 -10.89 -7.43
C ASP A 99 0.74 -11.62 -7.07
N GLY A 100 1.32 -11.31 -5.90
CA GLY A 100 2.58 -11.87 -5.40
C GLY A 100 3.84 -11.35 -6.11
N VAL A 101 3.71 -10.62 -7.22
CA VAL A 101 4.83 -10.03 -7.97
C VAL A 101 4.73 -8.51 -7.89
N PHE A 102 5.86 -7.83 -7.64
CA PHE A 102 5.84 -6.37 -7.60
C PHE A 102 5.33 -5.75 -8.91
N PRO A 103 4.49 -4.70 -8.86
CA PRO A 103 3.87 -4.10 -10.06
C PRO A 103 4.87 -3.61 -11.11
N GLU A 104 6.09 -3.26 -10.70
CA GLU A 104 7.16 -2.82 -11.59
C GLU A 104 7.65 -3.93 -12.54
N LYS A 105 7.44 -5.21 -12.21
CA LYS A 105 7.77 -6.34 -13.06
C LYS A 105 6.53 -6.84 -13.79
N VAL A 106 6.65 -7.14 -15.08
CA VAL A 106 5.57 -7.78 -15.85
C VAL A 106 5.27 -9.16 -15.28
N ASN A 107 3.99 -9.52 -15.21
CA ASN A 107 3.52 -10.84 -14.77
C ASN A 107 2.48 -11.36 -15.77
N GLN A 108 2.56 -12.66 -16.10
CA GLN A 108 1.56 -13.31 -16.96
C GLN A 108 0.22 -13.35 -16.22
N GLY A 109 -0.88 -13.09 -16.92
CA GLY A 109 -2.22 -13.01 -16.34
C GLY A 109 -2.68 -11.61 -15.93
N ARG A 110 -1.84 -10.58 -16.06
CA ARG A 110 -2.29 -9.19 -15.88
C ARG A 110 -3.08 -8.70 -17.10
N GLU A 111 -4.25 -8.14 -16.83
CA GLU A 111 -5.09 -7.52 -17.87
C GLU A 111 -4.78 -6.03 -18.05
N ARG A 112 -5.01 -5.53 -19.27
CA ARG A 112 -4.89 -4.10 -19.58
C ARG A 112 -6.15 -3.38 -19.10
N VAL A 113 -6.12 -2.86 -17.88
CA VAL A 113 -7.23 -2.10 -17.30
C VAL A 113 -7.09 -0.61 -17.68
N ARG A 114 -8.18 0.02 -18.13
CA ARG A 114 -8.23 1.43 -18.59
C ARG A 114 -7.24 1.78 -19.71
N HIS A 115 -6.94 0.81 -20.59
CA HIS A 115 -6.13 1.04 -21.77
C HIS A 115 -7.01 1.53 -22.93
N VAL A 116 -6.81 2.77 -23.36
CA VAL A 116 -7.47 3.33 -24.55
C VAL A 116 -6.50 3.26 -25.73
N PRO A 117 -6.84 2.58 -26.85
CA PRO A 117 -5.92 2.32 -27.96
C PRO A 117 -5.76 3.55 -28.88
N ARG A 118 -5.37 4.70 -28.32
CA ARG A 118 -5.14 5.97 -29.03
C ARG A 118 -4.08 6.81 -28.33
N ARG A 119 -3.58 7.85 -29.00
CA ARG A 119 -2.66 8.83 -28.40
C ARG A 119 -3.43 9.88 -27.60
N ILE A 120 -2.79 10.48 -26.59
CA ILE A 120 -3.44 11.52 -25.76
C ILE A 120 -3.94 12.73 -26.57
N GLY A 121 -3.25 13.07 -27.66
CA GLY A 121 -3.66 14.15 -28.57
C GLY A 121 -4.84 13.81 -29.48
N GLU A 122 -5.26 12.55 -29.52
CA GLU A 122 -6.43 12.06 -30.29
C GLU A 122 -7.70 12.01 -29.44
N ASN A 123 -7.65 12.49 -28.18
CA ASN A 123 -8.84 12.64 -27.35
C ASN A 123 -9.79 13.70 -27.97
N PRO A 124 -11.12 13.47 -27.98
CA PRO A 124 -12.08 14.43 -28.51
C PRO A 124 -12.06 15.73 -27.71
N SER A 125 -12.41 16.83 -28.39
CA SER A 125 -12.57 18.12 -27.74
C SER A 125 -13.77 18.09 -26.78
N PRO A 126 -13.66 18.68 -25.57
CA PRO A 126 -14.75 18.71 -24.59
C PRO A 126 -16.08 19.26 -25.14
N ALA A 127 -16.02 20.21 -26.07
CA ALA A 127 -17.21 20.79 -26.70
C ALA A 127 -18.07 19.76 -27.44
N LYS A 128 -17.46 18.71 -28.01
CA LYS A 128 -18.17 17.63 -28.71
C LYS A 128 -18.91 16.69 -27.76
N LEU A 129 -18.47 16.62 -26.50
CA LEU A 129 -19.02 15.76 -25.46
C LEU A 129 -19.90 16.55 -24.46
N LYS A 130 -20.24 17.80 -24.77
CA LYS A 130 -21.00 18.66 -23.87
C LYS A 130 -22.36 18.02 -23.55
N PHE A 131 -22.71 17.96 -22.27
CA PHE A 131 -23.95 17.36 -21.75
C PHE A 131 -24.09 15.84 -21.97
N SER A 132 -23.03 15.13 -22.38
CA SER A 132 -23.04 13.67 -22.50
C SER A 132 -22.92 12.94 -21.16
N GLY A 133 -22.28 13.57 -20.16
CA GLY A 133 -21.89 12.91 -18.92
C GLY A 133 -20.59 12.11 -19.02
N GLU A 134 -19.98 12.05 -20.20
CA GLU A 134 -18.74 11.31 -20.46
C GLU A 134 -17.51 12.23 -20.45
N ALA A 135 -16.37 11.71 -19.99
CA ALA A 135 -15.11 12.44 -20.02
C ALA A 135 -14.36 12.22 -21.33
N THR A 136 -13.57 13.20 -21.75
CA THR A 136 -12.78 13.14 -23.00
C THR A 136 -11.77 12.00 -23.06
N HIS A 137 -11.37 11.45 -21.91
CA HIS A 137 -10.44 10.31 -21.87
C HIS A 137 -11.16 8.97 -21.98
N ASP A 138 -12.47 8.91 -21.69
CA ASP A 138 -13.27 7.68 -21.72
C ASP A 138 -13.77 7.34 -23.12
N VAL A 139 -13.97 8.37 -23.97
CA VAL A 139 -14.56 8.29 -25.32
C VAL A 139 -13.54 8.56 -26.40
#